data_AF-A0A8X8KMK8-F1
#
_entry.id   AF-A0A8X8KMK8-F1
#
_cell.length_a   1.000
_cell.length_b   1.000
_cell.length_c   1.000
_cell.angle_alpha   90.00
_cell.angle_beta   90.00
_cell.angle_gamma   90.00
#
_symmetry.space_group_name_H-M   'P 1'
#
loop_
_entity.id
_entity.type
_entity.pdbx_description
1 polymer ?
#
loop_
_entity_poly.entity_id
_entity_poly.type
_entity_poly.pdbx_seq_one_letter_code
_entity_poly.pdbx_strand_id
1 'polypeptide(L)'
;MKATIKTFCFALSLLALQMGAAQAQDMSAADKQAMLENILQSDKNNDGAISRSEFETLIKMNADDNLGRAAMVKRMGAYDAAFGRIDGNGDGFLTQEEMKALAEERQG
;
A
#
# COMPACT_ATOMS: atom_id res chain seq x y z
N MET A 1 -0.20 -29.97 -62.49
CA MET A 1 -0.03 -30.02 -61.02
C MET A 1 -0.29 -28.62 -60.52
N LYS A 2 -1.45 -28.37 -59.89
CA LYS A 2 -1.90 -27.02 -59.52
C LYS A 2 -1.27 -26.64 -58.17
N ALA A 3 -0.40 -25.64 -58.17
CA ALA A 3 0.22 -25.10 -56.98
C ALA A 3 -0.77 -24.15 -56.27
N THR A 4 -1.14 -24.48 -55.04
CA THR A 4 -2.04 -23.65 -54.22
C THR A 4 -1.20 -22.64 -53.43
N ILE A 5 -1.26 -21.39 -53.87
CA ILE A 5 -0.71 -20.22 -53.19
C ILE A 5 -1.54 -19.99 -51.92
N LYS A 6 -0.95 -20.19 -50.74
CA LYS A 6 -1.58 -19.82 -49.47
C LYS A 6 -1.52 -18.31 -49.32
N THR A 7 -2.70 -17.70 -49.42
CA THR A 7 -2.94 -16.28 -49.27
C THR A 7 -2.40 -15.75 -47.94
N PHE A 8 -1.56 -14.74 -48.09
CA PHE A 8 -1.00 -13.85 -47.10
C PHE A 8 -2.12 -12.94 -46.57
N CYS A 9 -2.53 -13.12 -45.32
CA CYS A 9 -3.34 -12.14 -44.60
C CYS A 9 -2.45 -11.50 -43.53
N PHE A 10 -1.86 -10.36 -43.90
CA PHE A 10 -1.15 -9.44 -43.02
C PHE A 10 -2.19 -8.78 -42.09
N ALA A 11 -2.54 -9.45 -41.00
CA ALA A 11 -3.34 -8.85 -39.93
C ALA A 11 -2.41 -8.03 -39.04
N LEU A 12 -2.44 -6.72 -39.33
CA LEU A 12 -2.02 -5.60 -38.51
C LEU A 12 -2.32 -5.85 -37.01
N SER A 13 -1.33 -6.30 -36.26
CA SER A 13 -1.36 -6.30 -34.79
C SER A 13 -0.16 -5.49 -34.30
N LEU A 14 -0.27 -4.19 -34.51
CA LEU A 14 0.50 -3.19 -33.78
C LEU A 14 -0.01 -3.19 -32.34
N LEU A 15 0.35 -4.20 -31.55
CA LEU A 15 0.20 -4.12 -30.09
C LEU A 15 1.54 -3.71 -29.53
N ALA A 16 1.62 -2.41 -29.25
CA ALA A 16 2.79 -1.71 -28.77
C ALA A 16 3.46 -2.44 -27.61
N LEU A 17 4.79 -2.62 -27.74
CA LEU A 17 5.70 -2.49 -26.61
C LEU A 17 5.29 -1.23 -25.84
N GLN A 18 4.98 -1.36 -24.55
CA GLN A 18 5.42 -0.47 -23.48
C GLN A 18 4.52 -0.66 -22.25
N MET A 19 4.94 -1.53 -21.34
CA MET A 19 4.67 -1.31 -19.92
C MET A 19 6.00 -1.29 -19.18
N GLY A 20 6.77 -0.26 -19.52
CA GLY A 20 7.74 0.34 -18.63
C GLY A 20 7.13 1.65 -18.12
N ALA A 21 6.45 1.59 -16.99
CA ALA A 21 6.17 2.73 -16.13
C ALA A 21 6.35 2.26 -14.70
N ALA A 22 7.13 3.04 -13.96
CA ALA A 22 7.64 2.75 -12.64
C ALA A 22 6.54 2.27 -11.67
N GLN A 23 6.86 1.24 -10.91
CA GLN A 23 6.13 0.86 -9.71
C GLN A 23 6.37 1.93 -8.63
N ALA A 24 5.73 3.09 -8.77
CA ALA A 24 5.32 3.89 -7.63
C ALA A 24 3.92 3.41 -7.29
N GLN A 25 3.78 2.70 -6.16
CA GLN A 25 2.53 2.09 -5.73
C GLN A 25 1.50 3.17 -5.42
N ASP A 26 0.71 3.57 -6.40
CA ASP A 26 -0.54 4.27 -6.17
C ASP A 26 -1.50 3.26 -5.53
N MET A 27 -1.62 3.29 -4.20
CA MET A 27 -2.70 2.58 -3.52
C MET A 27 -4.02 2.97 -4.21
N SER A 28 -4.83 1.97 -4.59
CA SER A 28 -6.13 2.21 -5.23
C SER A 28 -6.98 3.13 -4.33
N ALA A 29 -7.91 3.89 -4.91
CA ALA A 29 -8.87 4.66 -4.12
C ALA A 29 -9.63 3.77 -3.12
N ALA A 30 -9.88 2.50 -3.50
CA ALA A 30 -10.47 1.50 -2.62
C ALA A 30 -9.53 1.14 -1.45
N ASP A 31 -8.24 0.93 -1.71
CA ASP A 31 -7.24 0.60 -0.68
C ASP A 31 -7.03 1.77 0.30
N LYS A 32 -7.04 3.00 -0.22
CA LYS A 32 -6.98 4.22 0.60
C LYS A 32 -8.21 4.31 1.51
N GLN A 33 -9.40 4.01 0.97
CA GLN A 33 -10.63 4.01 1.75
C GLN A 33 -10.61 2.95 2.87
N ALA A 34 -10.21 1.71 2.54
CA ALA A 34 -10.10 0.63 3.52
C ALA A 34 -9.06 0.94 4.61
N MET A 35 -7.93 1.53 4.23
CA MET A 35 -6.91 1.96 5.20
C MET A 35 -7.44 3.03 6.16
N LEU A 36 -8.17 4.03 5.64
CA LEU A 36 -8.79 5.06 6.48
C LEU A 36 -9.83 4.45 7.42
N GLU A 37 -10.66 3.53 6.93
CA GLU A 37 -11.63 2.82 7.75
C GLU A 37 -10.94 2.02 8.87
N ASN A 38 -9.87 1.30 8.55
CA ASN A 38 -9.11 0.54 9.54
C ASN A 38 -8.44 1.43 10.58
N ILE A 39 -7.94 2.62 10.20
CA ILE A 39 -7.41 3.60 11.14
C ILE A 39 -8.51 4.03 12.12
N LEU A 40 -9.67 4.43 11.60
CA LEU A 40 -10.81 4.85 12.43
C LEU A 40 -11.33 3.74 13.34
N GLN A 41 -11.33 2.48 12.87
CA GLN A 41 -11.72 1.34 13.69
C GLN A 41 -10.68 0.99 14.76
N SER A 42 -9.41 1.27 14.49
CA SER A 42 -8.31 1.00 15.43
C SER A 42 -8.17 2.05 16.53
N ASP A 43 -8.51 3.31 16.25
CA ASP A 43 -8.55 4.43 17.21
C ASP A 43 -9.77 4.27 18.15
N LYS A 44 -9.58 3.54 19.25
CA LYS A 44 -10.69 3.16 20.14
C LYS A 44 -11.08 4.30 21.07
N ASN A 45 -10.11 5.09 21.49
CA ASN A 45 -10.34 6.21 22.39
C ASN A 45 -10.70 7.50 21.63
N ASN A 46 -10.63 7.50 20.29
CA ASN A 46 -10.97 8.62 19.41
C ASN A 46 -10.20 9.89 19.77
N ASP A 47 -8.94 9.74 20.16
CA ASP A 47 -8.07 10.88 20.49
C ASP A 47 -7.31 11.41 19.26
N GLY A 48 -7.45 10.74 18.10
CA GLY A 48 -6.78 11.11 16.86
C GLY A 48 -5.31 10.71 16.79
N ALA A 49 -4.83 9.93 17.76
CA ALA A 49 -3.47 9.41 17.83
C ALA A 49 -3.49 7.89 17.96
N ILE A 50 -2.67 7.19 17.17
CA ILE A 50 -2.62 5.73 17.22
C ILE A 50 -1.59 5.30 18.26
N SER A 51 -2.04 4.80 19.40
CA SER A 51 -1.15 4.19 20.39
C SER A 51 -0.55 2.89 19.87
N ARG A 52 0.51 2.40 20.52
CA ARG A 52 1.15 1.10 20.16
C ARG A 52 0.15 -0.07 20.10
N SER A 53 -0.80 -0.15 21.04
CA SER A 53 -1.82 -1.21 21.06
C SER A 53 -2.81 -1.10 19.90
N GLU A 54 -3.15 0.12 19.51
CA GLU A 54 -4.06 0.39 18.41
C GLU A 54 -3.35 0.16 17.07
N PHE A 55 -2.07 0.49 16.98
CA PHE A 55 -1.24 0.18 15.83
C PHE A 55 -1.14 -1.32 15.55
N GLU A 56 -1.00 -2.15 16.59
CA GLU A 56 -1.01 -3.61 16.40
C GLU A 56 -2.33 -4.09 15.81
N THR A 57 -3.44 -3.52 16.26
CA THR A 57 -4.80 -3.80 15.74
C THR A 57 -4.92 -3.34 14.29
N LEU A 58 -4.46 -2.12 13.99
CA LEU A 58 -4.42 -1.55 12.64
C LEU A 58 -3.62 -2.43 11.67
N ILE A 59 -2.44 -2.89 12.06
CA ILE A 59 -1.61 -3.78 11.23
C ILE A 59 -2.30 -5.12 11.01
N LYS A 60 -3.04 -5.65 11.99
CA LYS A 60 -3.81 -6.89 11.80
C LYS A 60 -4.94 -6.69 10.80
N MET A 61 -5.73 -5.62 10.93
CA MET A 61 -6.82 -5.29 9.99
C MET A 61 -6.27 -5.05 8.58
N ASN A 62 -5.23 -4.22 8.44
CA ASN A 62 -4.58 -3.97 7.16
C ASN A 62 -3.96 -5.24 6.56
N ALA A 63 -3.47 -6.17 7.37
CA ALA A 63 -2.96 -7.44 6.86
C ALA A 63 -4.09 -8.34 6.34
N ASP A 64 -5.24 -8.32 6.99
CA ASP A 64 -6.41 -9.12 6.60
C ASP A 64 -7.02 -8.55 5.28
N ASP A 65 -6.98 -7.23 5.10
CA ASP A 65 -7.39 -6.54 3.86
C ASP A 65 -6.28 -6.47 2.78
N ASN A 66 -5.13 -7.11 3.01
CA ASN A 66 -3.97 -7.12 2.10
C ASN A 66 -3.45 -5.71 1.72
N LEU A 67 -3.56 -4.75 2.64
CA LEU A 67 -3.15 -3.37 2.47
C LEU A 67 -1.65 -3.19 2.72
N GLY A 68 -0.96 -2.69 1.70
CA GLY A 68 0.45 -2.29 1.78
C GLY A 68 1.38 -3.40 2.29
N ARG A 69 2.18 -3.09 3.31
CA ARG A 69 3.16 -4.02 3.91
C ARG A 69 2.68 -4.64 5.23
N ALA A 70 1.42 -4.43 5.61
CA ALA A 70 0.92 -4.85 6.91
C ALA A 70 1.01 -6.36 7.12
N ALA A 71 0.70 -7.16 6.10
CA ALA A 71 0.87 -8.61 6.14
C ALA A 71 2.32 -9.04 6.39
N MET A 72 3.30 -8.31 5.82
CA MET A 72 4.72 -8.55 6.08
C MET A 72 5.10 -8.18 7.51
N VAL A 73 4.63 -7.05 8.03
CA VAL A 73 4.88 -6.62 9.41
C VAL A 73 4.32 -7.64 10.40
N LYS A 74 3.07 -8.08 10.21
CA LYS A 74 2.41 -9.13 11.00
C LYS A 74 3.21 -10.44 10.97
N ARG A 75 3.62 -10.89 9.78
CA ARG A 75 4.40 -12.13 9.61
C ARG A 75 5.77 -12.07 10.28
N MET A 76 6.44 -10.93 10.21
CA MET A 76 7.79 -10.74 10.78
C MET A 76 7.76 -10.36 12.27
N GLY A 77 6.58 -10.12 12.85
CA GLY A 77 6.45 -9.59 14.21
C GLY A 77 7.09 -8.20 14.36
N ALA A 78 7.24 -7.45 13.26
CA ALA A 78 8.03 -6.22 13.21
C ALA A 78 7.23 -4.98 13.62
N TYR A 79 6.28 -5.12 14.55
CA TYR A 79 5.38 -4.05 14.98
C TYR A 79 6.16 -2.85 15.52
N ASP A 80 7.09 -3.11 16.44
CA ASP A 80 7.90 -2.08 17.09
C ASP A 80 8.78 -1.32 16.09
N ALA A 81 9.38 -2.05 15.15
CA ALA A 81 10.23 -1.45 14.11
C ALA A 81 9.42 -0.65 13.08
N ALA A 82 8.18 -1.06 12.81
CA ALA A 82 7.27 -0.30 11.96
C ALA A 82 6.74 0.94 12.68
N PHE A 83 6.36 0.80 13.96
CA PHE A 83 5.87 1.87 14.81
C PHE A 83 6.93 2.95 15.02
N GLY A 84 8.12 2.58 15.49
CA GLY A 84 9.23 3.51 15.73
C GLY A 84 9.84 4.11 14.46
N ARG A 85 9.37 3.70 13.28
CA ARG A 85 9.71 4.36 12.01
C ARG A 85 8.79 5.54 11.70
N ILE A 86 7.60 5.56 12.30
CA ILE A 86 6.57 6.58 12.10
C ILE A 86 6.59 7.54 13.30
N ASP A 87 6.70 7.00 14.52
CA ASP A 87 6.88 7.73 15.78
C ASP A 87 8.26 8.42 15.77
N GLY A 88 8.29 9.64 15.24
CA GLY A 88 9.52 10.39 15.01
C GLY A 88 9.97 11.15 16.25
N ASN A 89 9.01 11.50 17.12
CA ASN A 89 9.28 12.23 18.35
C ASN A 89 9.55 11.29 19.56
N GLY A 90 9.22 10.00 19.45
CA GLY A 90 9.43 8.98 20.45
C GLY A 90 8.46 9.04 21.62
N ASP A 91 7.28 9.64 21.45
CA ASP A 91 6.29 9.81 22.53
C ASP A 91 5.38 8.58 22.72
N GLY A 92 5.47 7.59 21.83
CA GLY A 92 4.70 6.35 21.92
C GLY A 92 3.31 6.43 21.28
N PHE A 93 3.02 7.49 20.53
CA PHE A 93 1.79 7.68 19.76
C PHE A 93 2.14 8.02 18.31
N LEU A 94 1.22 7.72 17.38
CA LEU A 94 1.35 8.16 15.99
C LEU A 94 0.29 9.21 15.70
N THR A 95 0.70 10.46 15.57
CA THR A 95 -0.24 11.53 15.24
C THR A 95 -0.42 11.71 13.72
N GLN A 96 -1.43 12.46 13.33
CA GLN A 96 -1.64 12.81 11.93
C GLN A 96 -0.45 13.58 11.34
N GLU A 97 0.16 14.45 12.14
CA GLU A 97 1.34 15.23 11.75
C GLU A 97 2.53 14.33 11.45
N GLU A 98 2.78 13.32 12.27
CA GLU A 98 3.89 12.38 12.07
C GLU A 98 3.68 11.50 10.84
N MET A 99 2.45 11.00 10.65
CA MET A 99 2.09 10.26 9.43
C MET A 99 2.24 11.12 8.17
N LYS A 100 1.86 12.41 8.25
CA LYS A 100 2.02 13.36 7.14
C LYS A 100 3.49 13.67 6.88
N ALA A 101 4.28 13.92 7.92
CA ALA A 101 5.72 14.17 7.82
C ALA A 101 6.44 13.00 7.14
N LEU A 102 6.12 11.76 7.52
CA LEU A 102 6.67 10.57 6.87
C LEU A 102 6.24 10.43 5.40
N ALA A 103 5.00 10.80 5.08
CA ALA A 103 4.50 10.78 3.71
C ALA A 103 5.17 11.85 2.83
N GLU A 104 5.49 13.01 3.40
CA GLU A 104 6.25 14.08 2.75
C GLU A 104 7.72 13.69 2.56
N GLU A 105 8.37 13.10 3.56
CA GLU A 105 9.76 12.61 3.47
C GLU A 105 9.94 11.62 2.30
N ARG A 106 8.95 10.75 2.04
CA ARG A 106 9.00 9.81 0.92
C ARG A 106 8.80 10.43 -0.46
N GLN A 107 8.34 11.68 -0.53
CA GLN A 107 8.06 12.39 -1.77
C GLN A 107 9.18 13.36 -2.19
N GLY A 108 10.18 13.58 -1.32
CA GLY A 108 11.39 14.38 -1.61
C GLY A 108 12.55 13.51 -2.09
#